data_AF-A0A6B1GME2-F1
#
_entry.id   AF-A0A6B1GME2-F1
#
_cell.length_a   1.000
_cell.length_b   1.000
_cell.length_c   1.000
_cell.angle_alpha   90.00
_cell.angle_beta   90.00
_cell.angle_gamma   90.00
#
_symmetry.space_group_name_H-M   'P 1'
#
loop_
_entity.id
_entity.type
_entity.pdbx_description
1 polymer ?
#
loop_
_entity_poly.entity_id
_entity_poly.type
_entity_poly.pdbx_seq_one_letter_code
_entity_poly.pdbx_strand_id
1 'polypeptide(L)'
;MTTSEQRIQAIREETEQIYQRIAKSREESDAEIAELRKETEKITRETRDLSKENERRIAELTAQTKKQTRKLKEQTKQMKEQGRQLGDYGNKFGAFTEALAQPSLRRILKKRFDAHYEDTYSHRSEKHGEVEIDVWGVARNGTTVVYLIEIKSRFRPEHLRQVWRHVDMFRALEPEYRNAPVYPILAVVEIDKRHRELVWDSGIYLIDVADGVFELAEPPAEFEPFGHHGAEGTGGGVQRAVPSHLRLVPKAAQTGQRG
;
A
#
# COMPACT_ATOMS: atom_id res chain seq x y z
N MET A 1 37.81 -67.98 87.15
CA MET A 1 37.73 -66.52 86.91
C MET A 1 36.59 -65.98 87.74
N THR A 2 36.78 -64.82 88.37
CA THR A 2 35.70 -64.10 89.05
C THR A 2 34.76 -63.46 88.02
N THR A 3 33.49 -63.23 88.37
CA THR A 3 32.50 -62.58 87.49
C THR A 3 33.00 -61.22 86.94
N SER A 4 33.84 -60.54 87.71
CA SER A 4 34.48 -59.27 87.34
C SER A 4 35.53 -59.42 86.23
N GLU A 5 36.35 -60.48 86.27
CA GLU A 5 37.36 -60.74 85.24
C GLU A 5 36.73 -61.14 83.90
N GLN A 6 35.65 -61.93 83.94
CA GLN A 6 34.89 -62.29 82.74
C GLN A 6 34.24 -61.06 82.09
N ARG A 7 33.72 -60.12 82.91
CA ARG A 7 33.19 -58.84 82.42
C ARG A 7 34.26 -57.96 81.78
N ILE A 8 35.45 -57.89 82.37
CA ILE A 8 36.58 -57.10 81.81
C ILE A 8 37.04 -57.69 80.47
N GLN A 9 37.13 -59.02 80.37
CA GLN A 9 37.52 -59.68 79.12
C GLN A 9 36.47 -59.48 78.02
N ALA A 10 35.18 -59.62 78.35
CA ALA A 10 34.10 -59.36 77.41
C ALA A 10 34.10 -57.90 76.90
N ILE A 11 34.33 -56.92 77.78
CA ILE A 11 34.45 -55.51 77.40
C ILE A 11 35.65 -55.29 76.47
N ARG A 12 36.80 -55.92 76.74
CA ARG A 12 37.98 -55.80 75.85
C ARG A 12 37.71 -56.36 74.46
N GLU A 13 37.09 -57.53 74.38
CA GLU A 13 36.73 -58.16 73.10
C GLU A 13 35.72 -57.32 72.32
N GLU A 14 34.70 -56.77 72.99
CA GLU A 14 33.72 -55.88 72.38
C GLU A 14 34.36 -54.56 71.91
N THR A 15 35.28 -54.00 72.71
CA THR A 15 36.04 -52.79 72.35
C THR A 15 36.92 -53.02 71.12
N GLU A 16 37.60 -54.17 71.03
CA GLU A 16 38.41 -54.53 69.87
C GLU A 16 37.54 -54.70 68.60
N GLN A 17 36.37 -55.34 68.72
CA GLN A 17 35.42 -55.45 67.62
C GLN A 17 34.90 -54.09 67.15
N ILE A 18 34.65 -53.15 68.09
CA ILE A 18 34.27 -51.78 67.76
C ILE A 18 35.40 -51.07 67.01
N TYR A 19 36.65 -51.17 67.47
CA TYR A 19 37.80 -50.59 66.79
C TYR A 19 37.97 -51.13 65.36
N GLN A 20 37.84 -52.44 65.16
CA GLN A 20 37.92 -53.04 63.82
C GLN A 20 36.79 -52.58 62.91
N ARG A 21 35.55 -52.47 63.42
CA ARG A 21 34.42 -51.93 62.65
C ARG A 21 34.64 -50.47 62.25
N ILE A 22 35.17 -49.64 63.15
CA ILE A 22 35.48 -48.23 62.86
C ILE A 22 36.61 -48.12 61.83
N ALA A 23 37.67 -48.92 61.96
CA ALA A 23 38.78 -48.92 61.01
C ALA A 23 38.30 -49.30 59.60
N LYS A 24 37.52 -50.38 59.49
CA LYS A 24 36.94 -50.83 58.22
C LYS A 24 35.99 -49.78 57.64
N SER A 25 35.11 -49.20 58.44
CA SER A 25 34.17 -48.16 58.01
C SER A 25 34.87 -46.87 57.55
N ARG A 26 36.01 -46.52 58.15
CA ARG A 26 36.85 -45.41 57.69
C ARG A 26 37.50 -45.70 56.35
N GLU A 27 38.05 -46.90 56.17
CA GLU A 27 38.67 -47.30 54.90
C GLU A 27 37.63 -47.31 53.76
N GLU A 28 36.44 -47.82 54.02
CA GLU A 28 35.31 -47.80 53.08
C GLU A 28 34.88 -46.35 52.75
N SER A 29 34.75 -45.49 53.77
CA SER A 29 34.45 -44.05 53.59
C SER A 29 35.52 -43.32 52.77
N ASP A 30 36.80 -43.57 53.06
CA ASP A 30 37.91 -42.93 52.37
C ASP A 30 37.98 -43.36 50.89
N ALA A 31 37.68 -44.63 50.61
CA ALA A 31 37.56 -45.15 49.25
C ALA A 31 36.38 -44.51 48.49
N GLU A 32 35.21 -44.36 49.13
CA GLU A 32 34.04 -43.71 48.54
C GLU A 32 34.30 -42.22 48.24
N ILE A 33 34.92 -41.50 49.18
CA ILE A 33 35.32 -40.10 48.98
C ILE A 33 36.31 -39.96 47.82
N ALA A 34 37.26 -40.89 47.68
CA ALA A 34 38.22 -40.88 46.59
C ALA A 34 37.54 -41.07 45.22
N GLU A 35 36.57 -41.98 45.12
CA GLU A 35 35.79 -42.18 43.89
C GLU A 35 34.90 -40.97 43.56
N LEU A 36 34.19 -40.42 44.55
CA LEU A 36 33.37 -39.21 44.38
C LEU A 36 34.21 -38.02 43.88
N ARG A 37 35.44 -37.87 44.37
CA ARG A 37 36.37 -36.82 43.90
C ARG A 37 36.75 -37.02 42.44
N LYS A 38 37.08 -38.25 42.02
CA LYS A 38 37.40 -38.55 40.61
C LYS A 38 36.20 -38.26 39.70
N GLU A 39 35.00 -38.66 40.10
CA GLU A 39 33.78 -38.39 39.33
C GLU A 39 33.48 -36.90 39.25
N THR A 40 33.64 -36.17 40.36
CA THR A 40 33.48 -34.71 40.40
C THR A 40 34.48 -34.00 39.48
N GLU A 41 35.74 -34.41 39.46
CA GLU A 41 36.75 -33.86 38.54
C GLU A 41 36.39 -34.12 37.07
N LYS A 42 35.90 -35.32 36.77
CA LYS A 42 35.45 -35.70 35.42
C LYS A 42 34.28 -34.83 34.97
N ILE A 43 33.22 -34.73 35.77
CA ILE A 43 32.04 -33.90 35.49
C ILE A 43 32.44 -32.43 35.33
N THR A 44 33.34 -31.93 36.19
CA THR A 44 33.81 -30.54 36.12
C THR A 44 34.58 -30.28 34.83
N ARG A 45 35.40 -31.24 34.37
CA ARG A 45 36.12 -31.13 33.09
C ARG A 45 35.14 -31.14 31.91
N GLU A 46 34.21 -32.08 31.87
CA GLU A 46 33.18 -32.16 30.82
C GLU A 46 32.33 -30.89 30.76
N THR A 47 31.92 -30.36 31.91
CA THR A 47 31.16 -29.11 32.00
C THR A 47 31.95 -27.92 31.45
N ARG A 48 33.25 -27.83 31.74
CA ARG A 48 34.11 -26.76 31.19
C ARG A 48 34.25 -26.86 29.68
N ASP A 49 34.39 -28.08 29.14
CA ASP A 49 34.56 -28.29 27.71
C ASP A 49 33.25 -27.98 26.96
N LEU A 50 32.10 -28.41 27.48
CA LEU A 50 30.78 -28.04 26.97
C LEU A 50 30.54 -26.52 27.03
N SER A 51 30.94 -25.85 28.10
CA SER A 51 30.83 -24.39 28.22
C SER A 51 31.64 -23.68 27.12
N LYS A 52 32.88 -24.10 26.89
CA LYS A 52 33.72 -23.54 25.81
C LYS A 52 33.14 -23.80 24.43
N GLU A 53 32.57 -24.98 24.20
CA GLU A 53 31.90 -25.28 22.94
C GLU A 53 30.66 -24.40 22.73
N ASN A 54 29.85 -24.22 23.77
CA ASN A 54 28.68 -23.35 23.72
C ASN A 54 29.06 -21.89 23.46
N GLU A 55 30.10 -21.37 24.12
CA GLU A 55 30.62 -20.02 23.85
C GLU A 55 31.04 -19.85 22.39
N ARG A 56 31.72 -20.84 21.81
CA ARG A 56 32.11 -20.83 20.39
C ARG A 56 30.89 -20.83 19.47
N ARG A 57 29.89 -21.69 19.75
CA ARG A 57 28.63 -21.74 18.98
C ARG A 57 27.85 -20.43 19.07
N ILE A 58 27.77 -19.81 20.25
CA ILE A 58 27.12 -18.50 20.43
C ILE A 58 27.85 -17.41 19.65
N ALA A 59 29.20 -17.40 19.68
CA ALA A 59 29.99 -16.43 18.91
C ALA A 59 29.76 -16.59 17.41
N GLU A 60 29.71 -17.82 16.91
CA GLU A 60 29.44 -18.11 15.49
C GLU A 60 28.02 -17.67 15.09
N LEU A 61 27.01 -18.03 15.87
CA LEU A 61 25.62 -17.61 15.64
C LEU A 61 25.47 -16.09 15.65
N THR A 62 26.17 -15.41 16.56
CA THR A 62 26.17 -13.94 16.63
C THR A 62 26.79 -13.34 15.36
N ALA A 63 27.90 -13.89 14.88
CA ALA A 63 28.55 -13.44 13.65
C ALA A 63 27.65 -13.67 12.42
N GLN A 64 27.02 -14.84 12.31
CA GLN A 64 26.08 -15.16 11.23
C GLN A 64 24.87 -14.22 11.25
N THR A 65 24.27 -14.00 12.42
CA THR A 65 23.14 -13.09 12.61
C THR A 65 23.49 -11.65 12.20
N LYS A 66 24.69 -11.18 12.57
CA LYS A 66 25.18 -9.85 12.18
C LYS A 66 25.35 -9.75 10.65
N LYS A 67 25.87 -10.79 10.00
CA LYS A 67 26.01 -10.85 8.53
C LYS A 67 24.65 -10.84 7.84
N GLN A 68 23.70 -11.65 8.31
CA GLN A 68 22.32 -11.68 7.79
C GLN A 68 21.62 -10.33 7.96
N THR A 69 21.74 -9.70 9.13
CA THR A 69 21.16 -8.39 9.40
C THR A 69 21.71 -7.32 8.45
N ARG A 70 23.02 -7.34 8.16
CA ARG A 70 23.63 -6.43 7.16
C ARG A 70 23.07 -6.65 5.76
N LYS A 71 22.96 -7.91 5.33
CA LYS A 71 22.39 -8.27 4.02
C LYS A 71 20.94 -7.82 3.90
N LEU A 72 20.12 -8.03 4.93
CA LEU A 72 18.73 -7.57 4.97
C LEU A 72 18.64 -6.04 4.88
N LYS A 73 19.48 -5.29 5.60
CA LYS A 73 19.52 -3.83 5.51
C LYS A 73 19.86 -3.34 4.09
N GLU A 74 20.81 -3.98 3.44
CA GLU A 74 21.19 -3.66 2.06
C GLU A 74 20.07 -3.97 1.06
N GLN A 75 19.42 -5.13 1.18
CA GLN A 75 18.28 -5.50 0.35
C GLN A 75 17.11 -4.53 0.54
N THR A 76 16.79 -4.14 1.78
CA THR A 76 15.75 -3.14 2.05
C THR A 76 16.07 -1.79 1.41
N LYS A 77 17.35 -1.37 1.42
CA LYS A 77 17.77 -0.13 0.75
C LYS A 77 17.59 -0.22 -0.77
N GLN A 78 17.99 -1.34 -1.37
CA GLN A 78 17.81 -1.59 -2.81
C GLN A 78 16.32 -1.60 -3.20
N MET A 79 15.47 -2.28 -2.43
CA MET A 79 14.02 -2.32 -2.67
C MET A 79 13.40 -0.92 -2.59
N LYS A 80 13.83 -0.08 -1.64
CA LYS A 80 13.35 1.32 -1.56
C LYS A 80 13.76 2.15 -2.78
N GLU A 81 15.01 2.01 -3.23
CA GLU A 81 15.46 2.73 -4.43
C GLU A 81 14.72 2.26 -5.68
N GLN A 82 14.51 0.95 -5.83
CA GLN A 82 13.69 0.39 -6.91
C GLN A 82 12.25 0.91 -6.86
N GLY A 83 11.63 0.96 -5.67
CA GLY A 83 10.30 1.54 -5.48
C GLY A 83 10.25 3.01 -5.91
N ARG A 84 11.28 3.80 -5.59
CA ARG A 84 11.40 5.20 -6.02
C ARG A 84 11.49 5.31 -7.54
N GLN A 85 12.36 4.50 -8.17
CA GLN A 85 12.50 4.48 -9.62
C GLN A 85 11.20 4.07 -10.33
N LEU A 86 10.49 3.07 -9.82
CA LEU A 86 9.17 2.66 -10.33
C LEU A 86 8.13 3.78 -10.20
N GLY A 87 8.14 4.53 -9.09
CA GLY A 87 7.32 5.73 -8.93
C GLY A 87 7.65 6.81 -9.97
N ASP A 88 8.94 7.08 -10.19
CA ASP A 88 9.39 8.03 -11.21
C ASP A 88 8.94 7.62 -12.62
N TYR A 89 8.96 6.31 -12.94
CA TYR A 89 8.39 5.81 -14.19
C TYR A 89 6.87 6.02 -14.24
N GLY A 90 6.14 5.75 -13.16
CA GLY A 90 4.70 6.01 -13.08
C GLY A 90 4.34 7.46 -13.43
N ASN A 91 5.09 8.42 -12.86
CA ASN A 91 4.91 9.84 -13.14
C ASN A 91 5.19 10.17 -14.62
N LYS A 92 6.27 9.63 -15.20
CA LYS A 92 6.59 9.82 -16.62
C LYS A 92 5.56 9.21 -17.55
N PHE A 93 4.99 8.05 -17.19
CA PHE A 93 3.90 7.43 -17.94
C PHE A 93 2.62 8.27 -17.88
N GLY A 94 2.32 8.91 -16.75
CA GLY A 94 1.23 9.90 -16.63
C GLY A 94 1.41 11.06 -17.60
N ALA A 95 2.51 11.79 -17.48
CA ALA A 95 2.83 12.92 -18.36
C ALA A 95 2.87 12.54 -19.85
N PHE A 96 3.37 11.33 -20.18
CA PHE A 96 3.34 10.83 -21.55
C PHE A 96 1.92 10.54 -22.05
N THR A 97 1.06 9.98 -21.19
CA THR A 97 -0.35 9.73 -21.52
C THR A 97 -1.10 11.04 -21.80
N GLU A 98 -0.89 12.06 -20.96
CA GLU A 98 -1.47 13.39 -21.14
C GLU A 98 -1.02 14.01 -22.47
N ALA A 99 0.28 14.00 -22.76
CA ALA A 99 0.84 14.54 -23.99
C ALA A 99 0.26 13.86 -25.25
N LEU A 100 0.08 12.53 -25.21
CA LEU A 100 -0.54 11.77 -26.32
C LEU A 100 -2.05 12.03 -26.45
N ALA A 101 -2.74 12.32 -25.35
CA ALA A 101 -4.18 12.59 -25.38
C ALA A 101 -4.52 13.96 -25.96
N GLN A 102 -3.68 14.98 -25.72
CA GLN A 102 -3.97 16.38 -26.07
C GLN A 102 -4.51 16.62 -27.50
N PRO A 103 -3.92 16.08 -28.59
CA PRO A 103 -4.43 16.31 -29.94
C PRO A 103 -5.86 15.80 -30.12
N SER A 104 -6.16 14.64 -29.52
CA SER A 104 -7.49 14.03 -29.58
C SER A 104 -8.49 14.79 -28.72
N LEU A 105 -8.10 15.25 -27.53
CA LEU A 105 -8.94 16.05 -26.65
C LEU A 105 -9.31 17.40 -27.28
N ARG A 106 -8.34 18.10 -27.87
CA ARG A 106 -8.59 19.34 -28.65
C ARG A 106 -9.62 19.11 -29.76
N ARG A 107 -9.49 18.00 -30.48
CA ARG A 107 -10.42 17.60 -31.55
C ARG A 107 -11.81 17.29 -31.01
N ILE A 108 -11.91 16.56 -29.89
CA ILE A 108 -13.19 16.17 -29.27
C ILE A 108 -13.91 17.40 -28.71
N LEU A 109 -13.24 18.24 -27.92
CA LEU A 109 -13.83 19.46 -27.36
C LEU A 109 -14.42 20.35 -28.46
N LYS A 110 -13.66 20.59 -29.53
CA LYS A 110 -14.13 21.39 -30.66
C LYS A 110 -15.30 20.73 -31.41
N LYS A 111 -15.18 19.45 -31.79
CA LYS A 111 -16.17 18.81 -32.68
C LYS A 111 -17.42 18.30 -31.99
N ARG A 112 -17.32 17.90 -30.72
CA ARG A 112 -18.41 17.25 -29.97
C ARG A 112 -19.09 18.19 -29.00
N PHE A 113 -18.37 19.16 -28.47
CA PHE A 113 -18.85 20.05 -27.41
C PHE A 113 -18.87 21.53 -27.81
N ASP A 114 -18.40 21.87 -29.02
CA ASP A 114 -18.17 23.25 -29.49
C ASP A 114 -17.44 24.12 -28.45
N ALA A 115 -16.48 23.49 -27.76
CA ALA A 115 -15.73 24.09 -26.68
C ALA A 115 -14.33 24.48 -27.18
N HIS A 116 -13.89 25.67 -26.81
CA HIS A 116 -12.51 26.11 -26.97
C HIS A 116 -11.64 25.41 -25.92
N TYR A 117 -10.56 24.78 -26.37
CA TYR A 117 -9.59 24.14 -25.49
C TYR A 117 -8.78 25.20 -24.75
N GLU A 118 -8.63 25.03 -23.45
CA GLU A 118 -7.71 25.76 -22.59
C GLU A 118 -6.68 24.77 -22.03
N ASP A 119 -5.41 25.18 -21.98
CA ASP A 119 -4.31 24.30 -21.56
C ASP A 119 -4.24 24.11 -20.04
N THR A 120 -3.46 23.12 -19.62
CA THR A 120 -3.24 22.72 -18.22
C THR A 120 -2.96 23.92 -17.31
N TYR A 121 -3.65 23.94 -16.17
CA TYR A 121 -3.43 24.91 -15.10
C TYR A 121 -3.00 24.18 -13.82
N SER A 122 -1.74 24.38 -13.43
CA SER A 122 -1.22 23.94 -12.13
C SER A 122 -1.37 25.08 -11.12
N HIS A 123 -2.21 24.92 -10.10
CA HIS A 123 -2.36 25.90 -9.03
C HIS A 123 -1.85 25.36 -7.71
N ARG A 124 -1.00 26.14 -7.05
CA ARG A 124 -0.55 25.84 -5.68
C ARG A 124 -1.38 26.64 -4.68
N SER A 125 -2.28 25.97 -3.97
CA SER A 125 -3.07 26.57 -2.90
C SER A 125 -2.45 26.25 -1.54
N GLU A 126 -2.26 27.26 -0.68
CA GLU A 126 -1.83 27.04 0.71
C GLU A 126 -2.87 26.25 1.54
N LYS A 127 -4.15 26.32 1.16
CA LYS A 127 -5.25 25.62 1.86
C LYS A 127 -5.56 24.23 1.31
N HIS A 128 -5.30 23.98 0.02
CA HIS A 128 -5.72 22.75 -0.67
C HIS A 128 -4.56 21.94 -1.27
N GLY A 129 -3.31 22.40 -1.12
CA GLY A 129 -2.14 21.78 -1.73
C GLY A 129 -1.95 22.14 -3.20
N GLU A 130 -1.11 21.39 -3.90
CA GLU A 130 -0.93 21.48 -5.35
C GLU A 130 -2.10 20.78 -6.04
N VAL A 131 -2.78 21.53 -6.90
CA VAL A 131 -3.95 21.09 -7.65
C VAL A 131 -3.57 21.14 -9.12
N GLU A 132 -3.58 19.98 -9.74
CA GLU A 132 -3.34 19.84 -11.17
C GLU A 132 -4.67 19.53 -11.83
N ILE A 133 -5.05 20.39 -12.77
CA ILE A 133 -6.19 20.17 -13.63
C ILE A 133 -5.63 19.94 -15.03
N ASP A 134 -5.77 18.71 -15.51
CA ASP A 134 -5.06 18.27 -16.71
C ASP A 134 -5.47 19.11 -17.94
N VAL A 135 -6.77 19.19 -18.23
CA VAL A 135 -7.31 19.95 -19.37
C VAL A 135 -8.73 20.45 -19.05
N TRP A 136 -9.12 21.60 -19.58
CA TRP A 136 -10.55 21.93 -19.70
C TRP A 136 -10.89 22.61 -21.03
N GLY A 137 -12.19 22.70 -21.33
CA GLY A 137 -12.70 23.46 -22.46
C GLY A 137 -13.92 24.29 -22.11
N VAL A 138 -14.07 25.43 -22.77
CA VAL A 138 -15.18 26.37 -22.52
C VAL A 138 -16.00 26.56 -23.79
N ALA A 139 -17.30 26.29 -23.71
CA ALA A 139 -18.27 26.62 -24.76
C ALA A 139 -19.00 27.91 -24.38
N ARG A 140 -19.09 28.88 -25.30
CA ARG A 140 -19.71 30.20 -25.07
C ARG A 140 -20.87 30.46 -26.04
N ASN A 141 -21.76 29.49 -26.16
CA ASN A 141 -22.93 29.58 -27.05
C ASN A 141 -24.21 29.82 -26.24
N GLY A 142 -24.45 31.09 -25.89
CA GLY A 142 -25.60 31.53 -25.09
C GLY A 142 -25.37 31.41 -23.59
N THR A 143 -25.13 30.21 -23.06
CA THR A 143 -24.71 29.99 -21.67
C THR A 143 -23.28 29.44 -21.66
N THR A 144 -22.39 30.05 -20.86
CA THR A 144 -21.03 29.55 -20.67
C THR A 144 -21.08 28.20 -19.97
N VAL A 145 -20.45 27.19 -20.58
CA VAL A 145 -20.33 25.83 -20.03
C VAL A 145 -18.87 25.42 -20.03
N VAL A 146 -18.43 24.75 -18.96
CA VAL A 146 -17.08 24.21 -18.82
C VAL A 146 -17.09 22.69 -18.88
N TYR A 147 -16.14 22.11 -19.60
CA TYR A 147 -15.85 20.68 -19.62
C TYR A 147 -14.50 20.44 -18.97
N LEU A 148 -14.48 19.77 -17.82
CA LEU A 148 -13.25 19.48 -17.09
C LEU A 148 -12.79 18.06 -17.41
N ILE A 149 -11.58 17.90 -17.95
CA ILE A 149 -11.05 16.60 -18.37
C ILE A 149 -9.92 16.17 -17.43
N GLU A 150 -10.09 14.99 -16.84
CA GLU A 150 -9.04 14.27 -16.11
C GLU A 150 -8.52 13.12 -16.96
N ILE A 151 -7.21 12.94 -17.04
CA ILE A 151 -6.54 11.93 -17.86
C ILE A 151 -5.95 10.84 -16.95
N LYS A 152 -6.22 9.57 -17.27
CA LYS A 152 -5.71 8.41 -16.53
C LYS A 152 -5.21 7.33 -17.48
N SER A 153 -4.07 6.72 -17.15
CA SER A 153 -3.56 5.57 -17.91
C SER A 153 -4.42 4.32 -17.73
N ARG A 154 -5.04 4.13 -16.56
CA ARG A 154 -5.94 3.00 -16.29
C ARG A 154 -7.05 3.43 -15.37
N PHE A 155 -8.27 2.96 -15.60
CA PHE A 155 -9.39 3.25 -14.73
C PHE A 155 -9.23 2.59 -13.35
N ARG A 156 -9.63 3.32 -12.31
CA ARG A 156 -9.87 2.79 -10.97
C ARG A 156 -11.10 3.48 -10.37
N PRO A 157 -11.97 2.79 -9.62
CA PRO A 157 -13.20 3.38 -9.09
C PRO A 157 -13.01 4.66 -8.27
N GLU A 158 -11.88 4.79 -7.56
CA GLU A 158 -11.51 5.99 -6.81
C GLU A 158 -11.35 7.24 -7.68
N HIS A 159 -11.06 7.09 -8.98
CA HIS A 159 -10.93 8.21 -9.92
C HIS A 159 -12.24 8.98 -10.07
N LEU A 160 -13.40 8.33 -9.92
CA LEU A 160 -14.71 8.99 -9.99
C LEU A 160 -14.83 10.07 -8.92
N ARG A 161 -14.46 9.74 -7.67
CA ARG A 161 -14.43 10.72 -6.56
C ARG A 161 -13.38 11.80 -6.78
N GLN A 162 -12.26 11.46 -7.42
CA GLN A 162 -11.20 12.44 -7.71
C GLN A 162 -11.65 13.48 -8.73
N VAL A 163 -12.28 13.05 -9.82
CA VAL A 163 -12.81 13.96 -10.86
C VAL A 163 -13.79 14.96 -10.25
N TRP A 164 -14.73 14.49 -9.41
CA TRP A 164 -15.67 15.38 -8.72
C TRP A 164 -14.99 16.36 -7.78
N ARG A 165 -13.97 15.92 -7.04
CA ARG A 165 -13.15 16.82 -6.21
C ARG A 165 -12.48 17.90 -7.06
N HIS A 166 -11.97 17.54 -8.24
CA HIS A 166 -11.35 18.50 -9.16
C HIS A 166 -12.37 19.51 -9.71
N VAL A 167 -13.63 19.10 -9.93
CA VAL A 167 -14.73 20.03 -10.27
C VAL A 167 -14.96 21.06 -9.17
N ASP A 168 -15.04 20.62 -7.91
CA ASP A 168 -15.22 21.52 -6.77
C ASP A 168 -14.04 22.49 -6.61
N MET A 169 -12.81 21.99 -6.81
CA MET A 169 -11.59 22.78 -6.73
C MET A 169 -11.48 23.78 -7.88
N PHE A 170 -11.78 23.37 -9.11
CA PHE A 170 -11.83 24.26 -10.28
C PHE A 170 -12.73 25.47 -10.02
N ARG A 171 -13.93 25.25 -9.49
CA ARG A 171 -14.87 26.33 -9.13
C ARG A 171 -14.32 27.33 -8.11
N ALA A 172 -13.47 26.86 -7.20
CA ALA A 172 -12.84 27.71 -6.20
C ALA A 172 -11.67 28.52 -6.79
N LEU A 173 -10.96 27.94 -7.75
CA LEU A 173 -9.77 28.53 -8.37
C LEU A 173 -10.07 29.44 -9.56
N GLU A 174 -11.18 29.21 -10.26
CA GLU A 174 -11.62 29.99 -11.42
C GLU A 174 -12.95 30.71 -11.15
N PRO A 175 -12.93 31.86 -10.44
CA PRO A 175 -14.14 32.61 -10.09
C PRO A 175 -15.00 33.01 -11.29
N GLU A 176 -14.40 33.19 -12.48
CA GLU A 176 -15.13 33.50 -13.73
C GLU A 176 -16.20 32.44 -14.03
N TYR A 177 -15.89 31.17 -13.75
CA TYR A 177 -16.76 30.03 -14.07
C TYR A 177 -17.56 29.51 -12.88
N ARG A 178 -17.55 30.20 -11.73
CA ARG A 178 -18.16 29.74 -10.48
C ARG A 178 -19.64 29.34 -10.63
N ASN A 179 -20.38 30.06 -11.46
CA ASN A 179 -21.80 29.84 -11.70
C ASN A 179 -22.11 29.09 -13.01
N ALA A 180 -21.09 28.83 -13.85
CA ALA A 180 -21.25 28.04 -15.05
C ALA A 180 -21.52 26.56 -14.69
N PRO A 181 -22.28 25.80 -15.48
CA PRO A 181 -22.27 24.35 -15.42
C PRO A 181 -20.85 23.85 -15.71
N VAL A 182 -20.37 22.91 -14.88
CA VAL A 182 -19.09 22.21 -15.10
C VAL A 182 -19.41 20.73 -15.28
N TYR A 183 -19.13 20.21 -16.47
CA TYR A 183 -19.32 18.80 -16.80
C TYR A 183 -17.99 18.06 -16.74
N PRO A 184 -17.87 17.05 -15.88
CA PRO A 184 -16.67 16.24 -15.82
C PRO A 184 -16.58 15.27 -17.01
N ILE A 185 -15.35 15.08 -17.48
CA ILE A 185 -14.97 14.09 -18.47
C ILE A 185 -13.78 13.31 -17.90
N LEU A 186 -13.88 11.99 -17.92
CA LEU A 186 -12.75 11.12 -17.59
C LEU A 186 -12.19 10.55 -18.90
N ALA A 187 -10.93 10.86 -19.21
CA ALA A 187 -10.19 10.29 -20.32
C ALA A 187 -9.31 9.14 -19.83
N VAL A 188 -9.51 7.92 -20.32
CA VAL A 188 -8.78 6.73 -19.86
C VAL A 188 -8.19 5.94 -21.01
N VAL A 189 -6.93 5.51 -20.91
CA VAL A 189 -6.33 4.60 -21.90
C VAL A 189 -6.94 3.20 -21.80
N GLU A 190 -7.10 2.66 -20.59
CA GLU A 190 -7.61 1.31 -20.36
C GLU A 190 -8.77 1.28 -19.34
N ILE A 191 -9.93 0.81 -19.79
CA ILE A 191 -11.14 0.59 -19.00
C ILE A 191 -11.92 -0.60 -19.58
N ASP A 192 -12.52 -1.44 -18.72
CA ASP A 192 -13.41 -2.51 -19.17
C ASP A 192 -14.88 -2.06 -19.24
N LYS A 193 -15.70 -2.86 -19.92
CA LYS A 193 -17.11 -2.54 -20.18
C LYS A 193 -17.92 -2.27 -18.91
N ARG A 194 -17.74 -3.08 -17.86
CA ARG A 194 -18.49 -2.93 -16.61
C ARG A 194 -18.15 -1.61 -15.91
N HIS A 195 -16.89 -1.20 -15.99
CA HIS A 195 -16.46 0.07 -15.42
C HIS A 195 -16.89 1.28 -16.26
N ARG A 196 -17.12 1.14 -17.57
CA ARG A 196 -17.71 2.23 -18.38
C ARG A 196 -19.10 2.62 -17.85
N GLU A 197 -19.94 1.63 -17.56
CA GLU A 197 -21.28 1.83 -16.98
C GLU A 197 -21.18 2.64 -15.68
N LEU A 198 -20.23 2.29 -14.79
CA LEU A 198 -20.01 3.00 -13.54
C LEU A 198 -19.61 4.48 -13.73
N VAL A 199 -18.84 4.80 -14.78
CA VAL A 199 -18.48 6.20 -15.11
C VAL A 199 -19.72 6.99 -15.50
N TRP A 200 -20.56 6.42 -16.37
CA TRP A 200 -21.80 7.07 -16.81
C TRP A 200 -22.83 7.19 -15.70
N ASP A 201 -23.00 6.17 -14.85
CA ASP A 201 -23.86 6.21 -13.66
C ASP A 201 -23.44 7.31 -12.68
N SER A 202 -22.17 7.70 -12.71
CA SER A 202 -21.63 8.81 -11.92
C SER A 202 -21.84 10.18 -12.58
N GLY A 203 -22.54 10.25 -13.70
CA GLY A 203 -22.81 11.47 -14.48
C GLY A 203 -21.57 12.06 -15.17
N ILE A 204 -20.53 11.25 -15.39
CA ILE A 204 -19.26 11.66 -15.99
C ILE A 204 -19.23 11.20 -17.46
N TYR A 205 -18.81 12.08 -18.38
CA TYR A 205 -18.53 11.66 -19.74
C TYR A 205 -17.26 10.81 -19.80
N LEU A 206 -17.22 9.82 -20.69
CA LEU A 206 -16.05 8.96 -20.87
C LEU A 206 -15.41 9.21 -22.23
N ILE A 207 -14.11 9.49 -22.21
CA ILE A 207 -13.24 9.37 -23.39
C ILE A 207 -12.35 8.16 -23.15
N ASP A 208 -12.28 7.25 -24.11
CA ASP A 208 -11.35 6.14 -24.04
C ASP A 208 -10.71 5.83 -25.40
N VAL A 209 -9.79 4.88 -25.42
CA VAL A 209 -9.05 4.54 -26.63
C VAL A 209 -9.85 3.58 -27.50
N ALA A 210 -10.19 4.04 -28.70
CA ALA A 210 -10.73 3.23 -29.78
C ALA A 210 -9.82 3.37 -31.01
N ASP A 211 -9.45 2.25 -31.65
CA ASP A 211 -8.57 2.23 -32.82
C ASP A 211 -7.25 3.02 -32.67
N GLY A 212 -6.69 3.01 -31.45
CA GLY A 212 -5.40 3.65 -31.14
C GLY A 212 -5.46 5.16 -30.94
N VAL A 213 -6.65 5.76 -30.92
CA VAL A 213 -6.84 7.19 -30.63
C VAL A 213 -7.88 7.38 -29.53
N PHE A 214 -7.79 8.50 -28.80
CA PHE A 214 -8.84 8.85 -27.85
C PHE A 214 -10.10 9.30 -28.60
N GLU A 215 -11.22 8.71 -28.23
CA GLU A 215 -12.55 9.00 -28.74
C GLU A 215 -13.55 9.15 -27.61
N LEU A 216 -14.57 9.98 -27.82
CA LEU A 216 -15.67 10.11 -26.88
C LEU A 216 -16.55 8.87 -26.97
N ALA A 217 -16.56 8.07 -25.91
CA ALA A 217 -17.36 6.86 -25.82
C ALA A 217 -18.85 7.21 -25.88
N GLU A 218 -19.63 6.38 -26.58
CA GLU A 218 -21.07 6.58 -26.69
C GLU A 218 -21.75 6.09 -25.39
N PRO A 219 -22.40 6.99 -24.63
CA PRO A 219 -23.09 6.60 -23.40
C PRO A 219 -24.44 5.92 -23.70
N PRO A 220 -25.04 5.22 -22.73
CA PRO A 220 -26.40 4.70 -22.85
C PRO A 220 -27.42 5.84 -23.01
N ALA A 221 -28.61 5.54 -23.55
CA ALA A 221 -29.61 6.56 -23.91
C ALA A 221 -30.13 7.34 -22.69
N GLU A 222 -30.15 6.70 -21.54
CA GLU A 222 -30.55 7.22 -20.23
C GLU A 222 -29.47 8.05 -19.53
N PHE A 223 -28.26 8.13 -20.10
CA PHE A 223 -27.19 8.91 -19.50
C PHE A 223 -27.55 10.40 -19.41
N GLU A 224 -27.52 10.92 -18.19
CA GLU A 224 -27.62 12.34 -17.91
C GLU A 224 -26.32 12.82 -17.24
N PRO A 225 -25.54 13.69 -17.89
CA PRO A 225 -24.34 14.21 -17.29
C PRO A 225 -24.73 15.14 -16.14
N PHE A 226 -24.08 14.96 -15.00
CA PHE A 226 -24.31 15.83 -13.87
C PHE A 226 -23.47 17.10 -14.07
N GLY A 227 -24.14 18.23 -14.24
CA GLY A 227 -23.51 19.54 -14.12
C GLY A 227 -23.72 20.01 -12.70
N HIS A 228 -22.67 20.11 -11.89
CA HIS A 228 -22.84 20.79 -10.60
C HIS A 228 -23.14 22.26 -10.91
N HIS A 229 -24.14 22.87 -10.25
CA HIS A 229 -24.33 24.33 -10.22
C HIS A 229 -23.86 24.86 -8.87
N GLY A 230 -23.37 26.10 -8.84
CA GLY A 230 -22.83 26.72 -7.63
C GLY A 230 -23.94 26.99 -6.60
N ALA A 231 -23.76 26.40 -5.41
CA ALA A 231 -24.36 26.72 -4.11
C ALA A 231 -25.90 26.90 -4.04
N GLU A 232 -26.60 25.93 -3.43
CA GLU A 232 -27.35 26.18 -2.20
C GLU A 232 -27.15 25.01 -1.24
N GLY A 233 -27.00 25.34 0.04
CA GLY A 233 -26.68 24.40 1.10
C GLY A 233 -27.80 23.40 1.40
N THR A 234 -27.38 22.32 2.08
CA THR A 234 -28.22 21.33 2.78
C THR A 234 -29.21 20.54 1.93
N GLY A 235 -28.81 19.32 1.57
CA GLY A 235 -29.72 18.19 1.39
C GLY A 235 -30.62 18.22 0.15
N GLY A 236 -30.27 17.41 -0.85
CA GLY A 236 -31.11 17.14 -2.01
C GLY A 236 -30.62 17.85 -3.26
N GLY A 237 -29.68 17.23 -3.97
CA GLY A 237 -29.25 17.69 -5.29
C GLY A 237 -30.44 17.65 -6.25
N VAL A 238 -30.92 18.83 -6.65
CA VAL A 238 -31.90 18.94 -7.74
C VAL A 238 -31.14 18.72 -9.05
N GLN A 239 -31.22 17.49 -9.57
CA GLN A 239 -30.92 17.19 -10.97
C GLN A 239 -31.79 18.09 -11.84
N ARG A 240 -31.18 18.96 -12.65
CA ARG A 240 -31.87 19.62 -13.75
C ARG A 240 -31.37 19.08 -15.07
N ALA A 241 -32.33 18.78 -15.94
CA ALA A 241 -32.11 18.18 -17.25
C ALA A 241 -31.09 18.99 -18.07
N VAL A 242 -30.14 18.27 -18.65
CA VAL A 242 -29.15 18.82 -19.58
C VAL A 242 -29.87 19.36 -20.83
N PRO A 243 -29.58 20.60 -21.27
CA PRO A 243 -30.14 21.17 -22.49
C PRO A 243 -30.01 20.21 -23.67
N SER A 244 -31.07 20.08 -24.48
CA SER A 244 -31.14 19.11 -25.59
C SER A 244 -30.02 19.26 -26.63
N HIS A 245 -29.43 20.44 -26.77
CA HIS A 245 -28.28 20.70 -27.64
C HIS A 245 -26.93 20.18 -27.07
N LEU A 246 -26.87 19.85 -25.79
CA LEU A 246 -25.71 19.24 -25.12
C LEU A 246 -25.86 17.72 -24.96
N ARG A 247 -27.05 17.16 -25.25
CA ARG A 247 -27.23 15.70 -25.33
C ARG A 247 -26.56 15.20 -26.61
N LEU A 248 -25.54 14.35 -26.46
CA LEU A 248 -24.90 13.71 -27.60
C LEU A 248 -25.94 12.84 -28.33
N VAL A 249 -26.28 13.21 -29.56
CA VAL A 249 -27.16 12.39 -30.40
C VAL A 249 -26.35 11.15 -30.83
N PRO A 250 -26.84 9.91 -30.57
CA PRO A 250 -26.17 8.70 -31.03
C PRO A 250 -25.99 8.74 -32.55
N LYS A 251 -24.83 8.28 -33.05
CA LYS A 251 -24.49 8.33 -34.48
C LYS A 251 -25.50 7.58 -35.37
N ALA A 252 -26.23 6.61 -34.78
CA ALA A 252 -27.31 5.87 -35.41
C ALA A 252 -28.53 6.73 -35.83
N ALA A 253 -28.72 7.92 -35.25
CA ALA A 253 -29.83 8.80 -35.59
C ALA A 253 -29.53 9.80 -36.74
N GLN A 254 -28.27 9.91 -37.18
CA GLN A 254 -27.87 10.86 -38.24
C GLN A 254 -27.90 10.27 -39.66
N THR A 255 -28.19 8.97 -39.82
CA THR A 255 -28.22 8.30 -41.13
C THR A 255 -29.60 8.32 -41.81
N GLY A 256 -30.59 9.00 -41.23
CA GLY A 256 -31.99 9.00 -41.68
C GLY A 256 -32.49 10.25 -42.42
N GLN A 257 -31.61 11.09 -42.99
CA GLN A 257 -32.02 12.18 -43.90
C GLN A 257 -31.03 12.33 -45.06
N ARG A 258 -31.07 11.38 -45.99
CA ARG A 258 -30.83 11.61 -47.42
C ARG A 258 -31.78 10.68 -48.18
N GLY A 259 -33.00 11.16 -48.37
CA GLY A 259 -33.96 10.72 -49.38
C GLY A 259 -34.32 11.92 -50.21
#